data_AF-A0A497JQF7-F1
#
_entry.id   AF-A0A497JQF7-F1
#
_cell.length_a   1.000
_cell.length_b   1.000
_cell.length_c   1.000
_cell.angle_alpha   90.00
_cell.angle_beta   90.00
_cell.angle_gamma   90.00
#
_symmetry.space_group_name_H-M   'P 1'
#
loop_
_entity.id
_entity.type
_entity.pdbx_description
1 polymer ?
#
loop_
_entity_poly.entity_id
_entity_poly.type
_entity_poly.pdbx_seq_one_letter_code
_entity_poly.pdbx_strand_id
1 'polypeptide(L)'
;MFRFRFKTLGGNPCNGPNGFSLQFIHMYIDTDHVEGSGRTDTLGPRVNVTSEDAWEMALLIGPGWAGSNDLIFANGTKKTELMTIEAEGEDTIVAKISSSIIGEPEEKWGYVVLVVGWDGYGENNMRAVGVEAEDYTAGGGDPDAVSEGVNPLVFDMLVPPEKNQTEVLSSYSVADKTYATVYAVRATPEEVTPQALSWELVATIAGVCAAAAVGASVYILRRRRKRKK
;
A
#
# COMPACT_ATOMS: atom_id res chain seq x y z
N MET A 1 6.74 -7.87 -5.84
CA MET A 1 6.75 -6.83 -6.89
C MET A 1 5.68 -5.83 -6.54
N PHE A 2 6.03 -4.54 -6.51
CA PHE A 2 5.09 -3.45 -6.26
C PHE A 2 4.91 -2.64 -7.55
N ARG A 3 3.66 -2.28 -7.87
CA ARG A 3 3.29 -1.47 -9.04
C ARG A 3 2.57 -0.22 -8.55
N PHE A 4 3.13 0.94 -8.85
CA PHE A 4 2.60 2.25 -8.48
C PHE A 4 2.08 2.92 -9.74
N ARG A 5 0.76 3.13 -9.81
CA ARG A 5 0.11 3.71 -10.97
C ARG A 5 -0.28 5.15 -10.69
N PHE A 6 0.14 6.03 -11.57
CA PHE A 6 -0.16 7.45 -11.58
C PHE A 6 -1.15 7.74 -12.70
N LYS A 7 -1.69 8.97 -12.74
CA LYS A 7 -2.37 9.46 -13.93
C LYS A 7 -1.41 9.59 -15.12
N THR A 8 -0.20 10.06 -14.84
CA THR A 8 0.95 10.13 -15.76
C THR A 8 2.21 10.36 -14.94
N LEU A 9 3.36 9.89 -15.43
CA LEU A 9 4.66 10.19 -14.84
C LEU A 9 5.20 11.57 -15.23
N GLY A 10 4.62 12.22 -16.24
CA GLY A 10 5.17 13.46 -16.83
C GLY A 10 6.42 13.24 -17.67
N GLY A 11 6.71 11.99 -18.04
CA GLY A 11 7.88 11.60 -18.83
C GLY A 11 9.18 11.57 -18.03
N ASN A 12 10.31 11.76 -18.73
CA ASN A 12 11.64 11.71 -18.14
C ASN A 12 12.51 12.92 -18.53
N PRO A 13 12.09 14.17 -18.24
CA PRO A 13 12.79 15.38 -18.67
C PRO A 13 14.23 15.49 -18.15
N CYS A 14 14.52 14.95 -16.96
CA CYS A 14 15.87 14.99 -16.39
C CYS A 14 16.69 13.73 -16.70
N ASN A 15 16.20 12.85 -17.58
CA ASN A 15 16.88 11.62 -18.00
C ASN A 15 17.28 10.72 -16.80
N GLY A 16 16.34 10.50 -15.88
CA GLY A 16 16.48 9.58 -14.76
C GLY A 16 16.71 8.13 -15.22
N PRO A 17 17.68 7.41 -14.62
CA PRO A 17 18.08 6.07 -15.05
C PRO A 17 16.95 5.04 -15.13
N ASN A 18 15.95 5.15 -14.25
CA ASN A 18 14.83 4.19 -14.17
C ASN A 18 13.67 4.53 -15.11
N GLY A 19 13.84 5.49 -16.03
CA GLY A 19 12.83 5.84 -17.04
C GLY A 19 11.81 6.90 -16.61
N PHE A 20 11.99 7.50 -15.44
CA PHE A 20 11.23 8.65 -14.91
C PHE A 20 12.18 9.54 -14.10
N SER A 21 11.76 10.76 -13.72
CA SER A 21 12.66 11.71 -13.03
C SER A 21 12.09 12.47 -11.85
N LEU A 22 10.77 12.50 -11.65
CA LEU A 22 10.14 13.42 -10.69
C LEU A 22 9.62 12.75 -9.43
N GLN A 23 9.15 11.51 -9.55
CA GLN A 23 8.52 10.79 -8.44
C GLN A 23 9.59 10.25 -7.49
N PHE A 24 9.36 10.37 -6.19
CA PHE A 24 10.08 9.63 -5.17
C PHE A 24 9.07 9.04 -4.20
N ILE A 25 8.92 7.72 -4.25
CA ILE A 25 7.91 6.99 -3.50
C ILE A 25 8.54 6.48 -2.22
N HIS A 26 7.98 6.88 -1.09
CA HIS A 26 8.29 6.31 0.22
C HIS A 26 7.18 5.33 0.57
N MET A 27 7.51 4.05 0.72
CA MET A 27 6.57 3.04 1.16
C MET A 27 7.04 2.45 2.49
N TYR A 28 6.29 2.72 3.57
CA TYR A 28 6.51 2.12 4.88
C TYR A 28 5.59 0.92 5.03
N ILE A 29 6.13 -0.19 5.54
CA ILE A 29 5.44 -1.47 5.64
C ILE A 29 5.44 -1.90 7.10
N ASP A 30 4.24 -1.92 7.67
CA ASP A 30 3.91 -2.64 8.90
C ASP A 30 3.63 -4.10 8.51
N THR A 31 4.39 -5.03 9.07
CA THR A 31 4.35 -6.44 8.74
C THR A 31 3.64 -7.29 9.80
N ASP A 32 3.48 -6.77 11.02
CA ASP A 32 2.96 -7.54 12.15
C ASP A 32 1.64 -7.01 12.72
N HIS A 33 1.29 -5.76 12.42
CA HIS A 33 0.10 -5.06 12.91
C HIS A 33 0.00 -5.10 14.44
N VAL A 34 1.15 -4.89 15.10
CA VAL A 34 1.24 -4.78 16.55
C VAL A 34 1.53 -3.34 16.92
N GLU A 35 0.64 -2.74 17.71
CA GLU A 35 0.81 -1.35 18.10
C GLU A 35 2.18 -1.09 18.76
N GLY A 36 2.97 -0.19 18.17
CA GLY A 36 4.28 0.23 18.65
C GLY A 36 5.41 -0.80 18.48
N SER A 37 5.23 -1.86 17.69
CA SER A 37 6.30 -2.83 17.38
C SER A 37 7.40 -2.25 16.49
N GLY A 38 7.04 -1.32 15.61
CA GLY A 38 7.93 -0.68 14.64
C GLY A 38 8.26 0.79 14.93
N ARG A 39 8.64 1.52 13.89
CA ARG A 39 8.86 2.98 13.94
C ARG A 39 7.61 3.74 13.54
N THR A 40 7.44 4.93 14.11
CA THR A 40 6.34 5.85 13.78
C THR A 40 6.83 7.11 13.08
N ASP A 41 8.11 7.44 13.15
CA ASP A 41 8.68 8.55 12.40
C ASP A 41 8.92 8.16 10.94
N THR A 42 8.81 9.13 10.02
CA THR A 42 9.13 8.93 8.61
C THR A 42 10.50 9.48 8.24
N LEU A 43 11.04 9.00 7.13
CA LEU A 43 12.40 9.31 6.67
C LEU A 43 12.46 10.63 5.90
N GLY A 44 11.96 11.72 6.51
CA GLY A 44 12.03 13.09 5.98
C GLY A 44 10.77 13.73 5.35
N PRO A 45 9.70 13.01 4.92
CA PRO A 45 8.49 13.64 4.36
C PRO A 45 7.69 14.58 5.27
N ARG A 46 8.11 14.77 6.54
CA ARG A 46 7.44 15.61 7.57
C ARG A 46 6.01 15.18 7.86
N VAL A 47 5.82 13.87 7.94
CA VAL A 47 4.62 13.21 8.46
C VAL A 47 5.03 12.12 9.44
N ASN A 48 4.15 11.70 10.33
CA ASN A 48 4.36 10.54 11.19
C ASN A 48 3.30 9.47 10.92
N VAL A 49 3.65 8.22 11.13
CA VAL A 49 2.74 7.08 11.08
C VAL A 49 2.14 6.87 12.48
N THR A 50 0.92 6.36 12.57
CA THR A 50 0.30 6.01 13.86
C THR A 50 1.08 4.90 14.59
N SER A 51 0.89 4.76 15.91
CA SER A 51 1.44 3.63 16.67
C SER A 51 0.89 2.29 16.19
N GLU A 52 -0.38 2.24 15.78
CA GLU A 52 -1.06 1.05 15.26
C GLU A 52 -0.49 0.57 13.91
N ASP A 53 0.05 1.50 13.12
CA ASP A 53 0.65 1.26 11.81
C ASP A 53 2.19 1.36 11.86
N ALA A 54 2.80 1.19 13.04
CA ALA A 54 4.23 1.29 13.21
C ALA A 54 4.94 0.33 12.24
N TRP A 55 5.94 0.82 11.51
CA TRP A 55 6.52 0.11 10.37
C TRP A 55 7.82 -0.62 10.73
N GLU A 56 8.04 -1.80 10.15
CA GLU A 56 9.29 -2.59 10.31
C GLU A 56 10.30 -2.30 9.20
N MET A 57 9.81 -1.90 8.02
CA MET A 57 10.65 -1.60 6.87
C MET A 57 10.09 -0.46 6.02
N ALA A 58 10.99 0.27 5.37
CA ALA A 58 10.69 1.34 4.43
C ALA A 58 11.45 1.11 3.12
N LEU A 59 10.74 1.23 2.00
CA LEU A 59 11.29 1.22 0.65
C LEU A 59 11.27 2.64 0.10
N LEU A 60 12.43 3.16 -0.28
CA LEU A 60 12.59 4.44 -0.98
C LEU A 60 12.85 4.15 -2.45
N ILE A 61 11.88 4.50 -3.29
CA ILE A 61 11.79 4.07 -4.69
C ILE A 61 11.74 5.33 -5.56
N GLY A 62 12.82 5.59 -6.29
CA GLY A 62 12.94 6.78 -7.09
C GLY A 62 13.66 6.55 -8.43
N PRO A 63 14.10 7.63 -9.08
CA PRO A 63 14.42 7.65 -10.50
C PRO A 63 15.76 7.00 -10.89
N GLY A 64 16.54 6.49 -9.95
CA GLY A 64 17.76 5.71 -10.20
C GLY A 64 19.08 6.44 -9.94
N TRP A 65 19.03 7.68 -9.45
CA TRP A 65 20.22 8.35 -8.91
C TRP A 65 20.53 7.90 -7.47
N ALA A 66 21.73 8.20 -6.99
CA ALA A 66 22.16 7.82 -5.65
C ALA A 66 21.15 8.29 -4.58
N GLY A 67 20.75 7.39 -3.68
CA GLY A 67 19.73 7.65 -2.63
C GLY A 67 18.29 7.36 -3.05
N SER A 68 18.05 6.89 -4.29
CA SER A 68 16.69 6.59 -4.79
C SER A 68 16.31 5.11 -4.76
N ASN A 69 17.13 4.25 -4.16
CA ASN A 69 16.93 2.80 -4.12
C ASN A 69 17.40 2.25 -2.77
N ASP A 70 16.61 2.49 -1.73
CA ASP A 70 16.97 2.13 -0.37
C ASP A 70 15.89 1.26 0.30
N LEU A 71 16.33 0.26 1.05
CA LEU A 71 15.56 -0.48 2.04
C LEU A 71 16.09 -0.12 3.42
N ILE A 72 15.25 0.43 4.28
CA ILE A 72 15.58 0.80 5.66
C ILE A 72 14.71 -0.02 6.60
N PHE A 73 15.32 -0.69 7.58
CA PHE A 73 14.61 -1.39 8.64
C PHE A 73 14.38 -0.47 9.85
N ALA A 74 13.38 -0.78 10.66
CA ALA A 74 13.05 -0.03 11.87
C ALA A 74 14.24 0.09 12.84
N ASN A 75 15.12 -0.90 12.88
CA ASN A 75 16.34 -0.87 13.68
C ASN A 75 17.45 0.06 13.15
N GLY A 76 17.21 0.78 12.05
CA GLY A 76 18.15 1.70 11.41
C GLY A 76 19.08 1.06 10.38
N THR A 77 19.02 -0.26 10.18
CA THR A 77 19.80 -0.93 9.13
C THR A 77 19.33 -0.45 7.75
N LYS A 78 20.26 0.08 6.97
CA LYS A 78 20.03 0.52 5.58
C LYS A 78 20.74 -0.42 4.61
N LYS A 79 20.05 -0.81 3.54
CA LYS A 79 20.59 -1.53 2.39
C LYS A 79 20.23 -0.77 1.12
N THR A 80 21.16 -0.65 0.19
CA THR A 80 21.00 0.13 -1.05
C THR A 80 21.02 -0.79 -2.27
N GLU A 81 20.41 -0.34 -3.37
CA GLU A 81 20.48 -1.01 -4.67
C GLU A 81 19.98 -2.47 -4.67
N LEU A 82 18.98 -2.76 -3.82
CA LEU A 82 18.36 -4.09 -3.74
C LEU A 82 17.14 -4.26 -4.65
N MET A 83 16.57 -3.14 -5.11
CA MET A 83 15.39 -3.17 -5.98
C MET A 83 15.80 -3.01 -7.43
N THR A 84 15.11 -3.73 -8.33
CA THR A 84 15.05 -3.35 -9.75
C THR A 84 13.84 -2.43 -9.92
N ILE A 85 14.09 -1.18 -10.30
CA ILE A 85 13.08 -0.14 -10.44
C ILE A 85 13.05 0.32 -11.90
N GLU A 86 11.87 0.40 -12.50
CA GLU A 86 11.69 0.84 -13.88
C GLU A 86 10.32 1.49 -14.08
N ALA A 87 10.24 2.46 -15.00
CA ALA A 87 8.97 2.90 -15.56
C ALA A 87 8.43 1.82 -16.50
N GLU A 88 7.15 1.51 -16.36
CA GLU A 88 6.41 0.64 -17.27
C GLU A 88 5.36 1.49 -18.00
N GLY A 89 5.66 1.89 -19.24
CA GLY A 89 4.82 2.81 -19.99
C GLY A 89 4.91 4.25 -19.46
N GLU A 90 3.81 5.00 -19.61
CA GLU A 90 3.78 6.45 -19.31
C GLU A 90 3.19 6.79 -17.94
N ASP A 91 2.65 5.80 -17.22
CA ASP A 91 1.83 6.01 -16.03
C ASP A 91 2.21 5.11 -14.83
N THR A 92 3.14 4.16 -14.99
CA THR A 92 3.40 3.14 -13.98
C THR A 92 4.89 3.06 -13.62
N ILE A 93 5.19 2.97 -12.32
CA ILE A 93 6.52 2.62 -11.80
C ILE A 93 6.44 1.22 -11.17
N VAL A 94 7.41 0.37 -11.50
CA VAL A 94 7.50 -1.00 -10.98
C VAL A 94 8.76 -1.13 -10.14
N ALA A 95 8.62 -1.63 -8.90
CA ALA A 95 9.73 -1.97 -8.02
C ALA A 95 9.72 -3.47 -7.70
N LYS A 96 10.80 -4.16 -8.03
CA LYS A 96 10.99 -5.60 -7.80
C LYS A 96 12.05 -5.79 -6.72
N ILE A 97 11.70 -6.50 -5.66
CA ILE A 97 12.58 -6.88 -4.56
C ILE A 97 12.31 -8.35 -4.20
N SER A 98 13.35 -9.07 -3.75
CA SER A 98 13.21 -10.47 -3.38
C SER A 98 12.45 -10.62 -2.06
N SER A 99 11.46 -11.52 -2.03
CA SER A 99 10.76 -11.88 -0.79
C SER A 99 11.66 -12.57 0.23
N SER A 100 12.79 -13.14 -0.19
CA SER A 100 13.81 -13.62 0.76
C SER A 100 14.44 -12.52 1.61
N ILE A 101 14.29 -11.25 1.20
CA ILE A 101 14.83 -10.07 1.89
C ILE A 101 13.76 -9.43 2.78
N ILE A 102 12.54 -9.27 2.26
CA ILE A 102 11.47 -8.51 2.94
C ILE A 102 10.36 -9.38 3.52
N GLY A 103 10.36 -10.68 3.26
CA GLY A 103 9.24 -11.58 3.54
C GLY A 103 8.25 -11.67 2.37
N GLU A 104 7.28 -12.56 2.51
CA GLU A 104 6.11 -12.63 1.62
C GLU A 104 4.99 -11.77 2.21
N PRO A 105 4.30 -10.94 1.40
CA PRO A 105 3.16 -10.17 1.86
C PRO A 105 2.07 -11.05 2.52
N GLU A 106 1.62 -10.64 3.70
CA GLU A 106 0.50 -11.27 4.41
C GLU A 106 -0.71 -10.33 4.47
N GLU A 107 -1.91 -10.85 4.72
CA GLU A 107 -3.14 -10.04 4.81
C GLU A 107 -3.06 -8.92 5.87
N LYS A 108 -2.32 -9.17 6.95
CA LYS A 108 -2.11 -8.20 8.04
C LYS A 108 -1.18 -7.04 7.66
N TRP A 109 -0.42 -7.15 6.56
CA TRP A 109 0.54 -6.10 6.20
C TRP A 109 -0.17 -4.79 5.88
N GLY A 110 0.27 -3.72 6.54
CA GLY A 110 -0.14 -2.35 6.28
C GLY A 110 0.88 -1.61 5.44
N TYR A 111 0.41 -0.81 4.49
CA TYR A 111 1.25 0.00 3.62
C TYR A 111 0.92 1.48 3.76
N VAL A 112 1.87 2.28 4.24
CA VAL A 112 1.83 3.74 4.11
C VAL A 112 2.60 4.10 2.83
N VAL A 113 1.90 4.54 1.79
CA VAL A 113 2.51 4.93 0.51
C VAL A 113 2.42 6.44 0.35
N LEU A 114 3.57 7.11 0.32
CA LEU A 114 3.70 8.55 0.14
C LEU A 114 4.45 8.83 -1.16
N VAL A 115 4.02 9.85 -1.88
CA VAL A 115 4.71 10.38 -3.05
C VAL A 115 5.24 11.76 -2.70
N VAL A 116 6.56 11.88 -2.71
CA VAL A 116 7.29 13.14 -2.60
C VAL A 116 7.99 13.43 -3.93
N GLY A 117 8.42 14.68 -4.13
CA GLY A 117 9.20 15.03 -5.31
C GLY A 117 10.66 14.61 -5.14
N TRP A 118 11.26 13.97 -6.14
CA TRP A 118 12.69 13.74 -6.16
C TRP A 118 13.45 15.05 -6.36
N ASP A 119 14.50 15.25 -5.56
CA ASP A 119 15.52 16.27 -5.78
C ASP A 119 16.88 15.76 -5.27
N GLY A 120 17.83 15.54 -6.18
CA GLY A 120 19.17 15.06 -5.82
C GLY A 120 19.98 16.03 -4.93
N TYR A 121 19.59 17.30 -4.86
CA TYR A 121 20.24 18.34 -4.05
C TYR A 121 19.45 18.71 -2.80
N GLY A 122 18.19 18.26 -2.71
CA GLY A 122 17.32 18.49 -1.58
C GLY A 122 17.73 17.67 -0.35
N GLU A 123 17.30 18.12 0.82
CA GLU A 123 17.47 17.37 2.06
C GLU A 123 16.80 16.00 1.92
N ASN A 124 17.53 14.92 2.25
CA ASN A 124 17.05 13.54 2.12
C ASN A 124 16.56 13.19 0.70
N ASN A 125 17.12 13.83 -0.32
CA ASN A 125 16.74 13.68 -1.72
C ASN A 125 15.29 14.09 -2.07
N MET A 126 14.69 14.95 -1.25
CA MET A 126 13.32 15.42 -1.44
C MET A 126 13.26 16.86 -1.88
N ARG A 127 12.34 17.12 -2.81
CA ARG A 127 11.94 18.46 -3.24
C ARG A 127 11.26 19.18 -2.08
N ALA A 128 11.72 20.40 -1.79
CA ALA A 128 11.10 21.24 -0.79
C ALA A 128 9.70 21.70 -1.22
N VAL A 129 8.85 21.98 -0.24
CA VAL A 129 7.54 22.64 -0.40
C VAL A 129 7.59 23.95 0.38
N GLY A 130 7.57 25.07 -0.33
CA GLY A 130 7.47 26.42 0.21
C GLY A 130 6.07 26.99 0.07
N VAL A 131 5.91 28.25 0.49
CA VAL A 131 4.65 29.00 0.34
C VAL A 131 4.37 29.24 -1.13
N GLU A 132 5.34 29.80 -1.85
CA GLU A 132 5.29 30.04 -3.29
C GLU A 132 6.18 29.02 -4.02
N ALA A 133 5.84 28.76 -5.28
CA ALA A 133 6.64 27.89 -6.12
C ALA A 133 7.89 28.62 -6.65
N GLU A 134 9.01 27.91 -6.71
CA GLU A 134 10.26 28.35 -7.31
C GLU A 134 10.78 27.27 -8.28
N ASP A 135 11.90 27.51 -8.97
CA ASP A 135 12.43 26.60 -10.00
C ASP A 135 12.59 25.14 -9.52
N TYR A 136 13.00 24.95 -8.26
CA TYR A 136 13.24 23.64 -7.65
C TYR A 136 12.46 23.42 -6.35
N THR A 137 11.49 24.29 -6.05
CA THR A 137 10.67 24.23 -4.83
C THR A 137 9.20 24.22 -5.24
N ALA A 138 8.44 23.23 -4.76
CA ALA A 138 6.99 23.27 -4.94
C ALA A 138 6.36 24.34 -4.06
N GLY A 139 5.23 24.90 -4.49
CA GLY A 139 4.48 25.91 -3.74
C GLY A 139 3.21 25.35 -3.12
N GLY A 140 2.52 26.20 -2.36
CA GLY A 140 1.22 25.91 -1.74
C GLY A 140 1.30 25.47 -0.28
N GLY A 141 2.48 25.52 0.34
CA GLY A 141 2.63 25.27 1.77
C GLY A 141 2.00 26.37 2.63
N ASP A 142 1.49 25.98 3.80
CA ASP A 142 1.01 26.94 4.80
C ASP A 142 2.20 27.78 5.33
N PRO A 143 2.14 29.13 5.31
CA PRO A 143 3.27 29.97 5.73
C PRO A 143 3.78 29.69 7.14
N ASP A 144 2.89 29.48 8.09
CA ASP A 144 3.27 29.24 9.49
C ASP A 144 3.83 27.82 9.64
N ALA A 145 3.24 26.84 8.95
CA ALA A 145 3.74 25.46 8.94
C ALA A 145 5.11 25.34 8.25
N VAL A 146 5.36 26.09 7.17
CA VAL A 146 6.65 26.15 6.49
C VAL A 146 7.69 26.78 7.41
N SER A 147 7.35 27.89 8.07
CA SER A 147 8.23 28.58 9.03
C SER A 147 8.62 27.70 10.21
N GLU A 148 7.67 26.92 10.74
CA GLU A 148 7.91 25.99 11.86
C GLU A 148 8.46 24.63 11.42
N GLY A 149 8.63 24.40 10.12
CA GLY A 149 9.17 23.16 9.58
C GLY A 149 8.25 21.94 9.68
N VAL A 150 6.95 22.15 9.93
CA VAL A 150 5.94 21.07 10.05
C VAL A 150 5.10 20.86 8.80
N ASN A 151 5.23 21.72 7.79
CA ASN A 151 4.55 21.54 6.49
C ASN A 151 4.98 20.22 5.83
N PRO A 152 4.06 19.29 5.53
CA PRO A 152 4.37 18.05 4.84
C PRO A 152 5.02 18.28 3.47
N LEU A 153 5.95 17.39 3.08
CA LEU A 153 6.57 17.39 1.74
C LEU A 153 5.85 16.44 0.76
N VAL A 154 4.72 15.88 1.18
CA VAL A 154 3.95 14.86 0.49
C VAL A 154 3.01 15.52 -0.53
N PHE A 155 3.15 15.12 -1.80
CA PHE A 155 2.29 15.60 -2.90
C PHE A 155 1.01 14.76 -3.00
N ASP A 156 1.15 13.45 -2.75
CA ASP A 156 0.05 12.49 -2.85
C ASP A 156 0.31 11.30 -1.92
N MET A 157 -0.75 10.62 -1.50
CA MET A 157 -0.64 9.41 -0.67
C MET A 157 -1.76 8.41 -0.97
N LEU A 158 -1.51 7.14 -0.66
CA LEU A 158 -2.59 6.17 -0.59
C LEU A 158 -3.37 6.40 0.72
N VAL A 159 -4.63 6.80 0.60
CA VAL A 159 -5.49 7.12 1.75
C VAL A 159 -6.42 5.95 2.05
N PRO A 160 -6.60 5.57 3.34
CA PRO A 160 -7.62 4.61 3.73
C PRO A 160 -9.02 5.02 3.26
N PRO A 161 -9.90 4.09 2.87
CA PRO A 161 -11.23 4.39 2.30
C PRO A 161 -12.11 5.29 3.17
N GLU A 162 -11.93 5.26 4.48
CA GLU A 162 -12.67 6.03 5.47
C GLU A 162 -12.07 7.41 5.79
N LYS A 163 -10.97 7.79 5.14
CA LYS A 163 -10.26 9.06 5.36
C LYS A 163 -10.18 9.91 4.09
N ASN A 164 -9.91 11.20 4.27
CA ASN A 164 -9.68 12.14 3.19
C ASN A 164 -8.22 12.63 3.21
N GLN A 165 -7.56 12.68 2.04
CA GLN A 165 -6.17 13.12 1.92
C GLN A 165 -5.92 14.50 2.52
N THR A 166 -6.78 15.46 2.20
CA THR A 166 -6.63 16.86 2.64
C THR A 166 -6.69 16.93 4.16
N GLU A 167 -7.62 16.22 4.79
CA GLU A 167 -7.73 16.17 6.25
C GLU A 167 -6.50 15.51 6.89
N VAL A 168 -6.04 14.40 6.30
CA VAL A 168 -4.85 13.67 6.77
C VAL A 168 -3.61 14.56 6.71
N LEU A 169 -3.31 15.17 5.55
CA LEU A 169 -2.13 16.01 5.37
C LEU A 169 -2.25 17.39 6.06
N SER A 170 -3.45 17.81 6.47
CA SER A 170 -3.66 19.04 7.26
C SER A 170 -3.65 18.80 8.78
N SER A 171 -3.39 17.58 9.24
CA SER A 171 -3.44 17.22 10.66
C SER A 171 -2.21 17.63 11.48
N TYR A 172 -1.28 18.38 10.90
CA TYR A 172 -0.14 18.96 11.62
C TYR A 172 -0.57 20.04 12.60
N SER A 173 0.26 20.34 13.60
CA SER A 173 0.06 21.47 14.51
C SER A 173 1.27 22.40 14.47
N VAL A 174 1.04 23.65 14.03
CA VAL A 174 2.04 24.73 14.12
C VAL A 174 2.35 25.05 15.58
N ALA A 175 1.31 25.14 16.42
CA ALA A 175 1.44 25.51 17.83
C ALA A 175 2.25 24.48 18.63
N ASP A 176 2.00 23.19 18.38
CA ASP A 176 2.66 22.09 19.09
C ASP A 176 3.91 21.58 18.34
N LYS A 177 4.17 22.13 17.14
CA LYS A 177 5.25 21.71 16.23
C LYS A 177 5.23 20.22 15.93
N THR A 178 4.05 19.68 15.65
CA THR A 178 3.85 18.27 15.30
C THR A 178 3.53 18.10 13.83
N TYR A 179 4.06 17.02 13.25
CA TYR A 179 3.77 16.63 11.87
C TYR A 179 2.36 16.05 11.73
N ALA A 180 1.86 16.09 10.50
CA ALA A 180 0.62 15.41 10.13
C ALA A 180 0.76 13.89 10.36
N THR A 181 -0.34 13.25 10.75
CA THR A 181 -0.39 11.80 10.99
C THR A 181 -0.97 11.08 9.78
N VAL A 182 -0.24 10.14 9.20
CA VAL A 182 -0.64 9.28 8.08
C VAL A 182 -0.91 7.84 8.55
N TYR A 183 -1.62 7.09 7.74
CA TYR A 183 -2.21 5.80 8.10
C TYR A 183 -1.89 4.76 7.04
N ALA A 184 -1.73 3.51 7.47
CA ALA A 184 -1.53 2.41 6.53
C ALA A 184 -2.84 2.01 5.86
N VAL A 185 -2.75 1.59 4.60
CA VAL A 185 -3.82 0.86 3.92
C VAL A 185 -3.49 -0.62 3.97
N ARG A 186 -4.48 -1.43 4.36
CA ARG A 186 -4.40 -2.89 4.39
C ARG A 186 -5.28 -3.46 3.30
N ALA A 187 -4.90 -4.65 2.80
CA ALA A 187 -5.83 -5.44 2.02
C ALA A 187 -6.99 -5.82 2.94
N THR A 188 -8.18 -5.25 2.72
CA THR A 188 -9.39 -5.83 3.30
C THR A 188 -9.55 -7.22 2.69
N PRO A 189 -9.72 -8.29 3.48
CA PRO A 189 -10.12 -9.57 2.93
C PRO A 189 -11.34 -9.31 2.05
N GLU A 190 -11.32 -9.79 0.80
CA GLU A 190 -12.56 -9.82 0.01
C GLU A 190 -13.61 -10.48 0.90
N GLU A 191 -14.72 -9.79 1.17
CA GLU A 191 -15.90 -10.48 1.69
C GLU A 191 -16.21 -11.57 0.68
N VAL A 192 -15.91 -12.82 1.02
CA VAL A 192 -16.41 -13.97 0.29
C VAL A 192 -17.91 -13.94 0.49
N THR A 193 -18.62 -13.18 -0.35
CA THR A 193 -20.05 -13.35 -0.50
C THR A 193 -20.23 -14.80 -0.89
N PRO A 194 -20.91 -15.65 -0.08
CA PRO A 194 -21.22 -16.99 -0.51
C PRO A 194 -21.99 -16.83 -1.82
N GLN A 195 -21.41 -17.28 -2.93
CA GLN A 195 -22.09 -17.23 -4.21
C GLN A 195 -23.41 -17.96 -4.01
N ALA A 196 -24.52 -17.23 -4.04
CA ALA A 196 -25.83 -17.81 -3.81
C ALA A 196 -25.97 -18.96 -4.81
N LEU A 197 -26.09 -20.18 -4.30
CA LEU A 197 -26.26 -21.37 -5.14
C LEU A 197 -27.38 -21.08 -6.13
N SER A 198 -27.11 -21.18 -7.43
CA SER A 198 -28.15 -20.94 -8.42
C SER A 198 -29.33 -21.87 -8.12
N TRP A 199 -30.56 -21.38 -8.30
CA TRP A 199 -31.76 -22.18 -8.07
C TRP A 199 -31.76 -23.48 -8.90
N GLU A 200 -31.06 -23.49 -10.04
CA GLU A 200 -30.82 -24.69 -10.85
C GLU A 200 -29.95 -25.72 -10.12
N LEU A 201 -28.87 -25.30 -9.46
CA LEU A 201 -28.03 -26.20 -8.67
C LEU A 201 -28.79 -26.76 -7.46
N VAL A 202 -29.57 -25.90 -6.79
CA VAL A 202 -30.42 -26.31 -5.65
C VAL A 202 -31.49 -27.32 -6.10
N ALA A 203 -32.16 -27.06 -7.22
CA ALA A 203 -33.16 -27.97 -7.79
C ALA A 203 -32.54 -29.32 -8.21
N THR A 204 -31.34 -29.30 -8.78
CA THR A 204 -30.61 -30.51 -9.18
C THR A 204 -30.23 -31.36 -7.96
N ILE A 205 -29.68 -30.74 -6.91
CA ILE A 205 -29.33 -31.42 -5.66
C ILE A 205 -30.58 -32.03 -5.02
N ALA A 206 -31.67 -31.27 -4.91
CA ALA A 206 -32.93 -31.76 -4.36
C ALA A 206 -33.50 -32.95 -5.16
N GLY A 207 -33.44 -32.89 -6.50
CA GLY A 207 -33.87 -33.96 -7.39
C GLY A 207 -33.06 -35.26 -7.22
N VAL A 208 -31.74 -35.15 -7.12
CA VAL A 208 -30.85 -36.30 -6.88
C VAL A 208 -31.11 -36.94 -5.52
N CYS A 209 -31.29 -36.14 -4.46
CA CYS A 209 -31.62 -36.64 -3.13
C CYS A 209 -32.98 -37.36 -3.11
N ALA A 210 -34.00 -36.82 -3.79
CA ALA A 210 -35.31 -37.46 -3.90
C ALA A 210 -35.23 -38.80 -4.65
N ALA A 211 -34.50 -38.86 -5.76
CA ALA A 211 -34.31 -40.10 -6.52
C ALA A 211 -33.59 -41.18 -5.72
N ALA A 212 -32.56 -40.82 -4.95
CA ALA A 212 -31.84 -41.74 -4.08
C ALA A 212 -32.74 -42.30 -2.96
N ALA A 213 -33.57 -41.47 -2.34
CA ALA A 213 -34.52 -41.89 -1.31
C ALA A 213 -35.60 -42.85 -1.85
N VAL A 214 -36.12 -42.58 -3.04
CA VAL A 214 -37.07 -43.47 -3.73
C VAL A 214 -36.39 -44.80 -4.11
N GLY A 215 -35.18 -44.74 -4.67
CA GLY A 215 -34.39 -45.93 -5.01
C GLY A 215 -34.13 -46.83 -3.81
N ALA A 216 -33.71 -46.25 -2.68
CA ALA A 216 -33.50 -46.96 -1.43
C ALA A 216 -34.80 -47.58 -0.90
N SER A 217 -35.91 -46.84 -0.93
CA SER A 217 -37.22 -47.31 -0.48
C SER A 217 -37.74 -48.49 -1.32
N VAL A 218 -37.62 -48.41 -2.65
CA VAL A 218 -37.99 -49.49 -3.57
C VAL A 218 -37.10 -50.72 -3.38
N TYR A 219 -35.79 -50.52 -3.19
CA TYR A 219 -34.86 -51.62 -2.90
C TYR A 219 -35.22 -52.35 -1.60
N ILE A 220 -35.49 -51.62 -0.51
CA ILE A 220 -35.88 -52.18 0.78
C ILE A 220 -37.20 -52.96 0.67
N LEU A 221 -38.19 -52.41 -0.03
CA LEU A 221 -39.49 -53.07 -0.25
C LEU A 221 -39.36 -54.35 -1.08
N ARG A 222 -38.56 -54.33 -2.16
CA ARG A 222 -38.28 -55.53 -2.98
C ARG A 222 -37.55 -56.61 -2.19
N ARG A 223 -36.56 -56.23 -1.35
CA ARG A 223 -35.83 -57.15 -0.47
C ARG A 223 -36.75 -57.78 0.59
N ARG A 224 -37.67 -57.01 1.17
CA ARG A 224 -38.68 -57.51 2.13
C ARG A 224 -39.68 -58.48 1.48
N ARG A 225 -40.11 -58.24 0.24
CA ARG A 225 -40.99 -59.16 -0.51
C ARG A 225 -40.31 -60.48 -0.86
N LYS A 226 -39.01 -60.47 -1.22
CA LYS A 226 -38.25 -61.71 -1.49
C LYS A 226 -38.01 -62.59 -0.26
N ARG A 227 -38.03 -62.03 0.96
CA ARG A 227 -37.88 -62.79 2.22
C ARG A 227 -39.18 -63.41 2.75
N LYS A 228 -40.33 -63.08 2.15
CA LYS A 228 -41.66 -63.60 2.55
C LYS A 228 -42.20 -64.70 1.62
N LYS A 229 -41.41 -65.12 0.63
CA LYS A 229 -41.61 -66.35 -0.15
C LYS A 229 -40.56 -67.35 0.28
#